data_AF-A0A402AL68-F1
#
_entry.id   AF-A0A402AL68-F1
#
_cell.length_a   1.000
_cell.length_b   1.000
_cell.length_c   1.000
_cell.angle_alpha   90.00
_cell.angle_beta   90.00
_cell.angle_gamma   90.00
#
_symmetry.space_group_name_H-M   'P 1'
#
loop_
_entity.id
_entity.type
_entity.pdbx_description
1 polymer ?
#
loop_
_entity_poly.entity_id
_entity_poly.type
_entity_poly.pdbx_seq_one_letter_code
_entity_poly.pdbx_strand_id
1 'polypeptide(L)'
;MFQLLARTVEIDRRRHLPKRGETLPQGEPNIPGSIVYAAVIHACGQIGDSSVIKGVWDATKDIDPYVRTQGLEALKLLDPLGEQSQSKAMAREALYDPRASVVRTASALVLQYKDFEAVPILRYVADTRPDLAYPLQETLKQLT
;
A
#
# COMPACT_ATOMS: atom_id res chain seq x y z
N MET A 1 -11.16 17.09 -2.81
CA MET A 1 -10.92 16.23 -1.63
C MET A 1 -9.43 16.15 -1.27
N PHE A 2 -8.56 15.81 -2.22
CA PHE A 2 -7.13 15.69 -1.97
C PHE A 2 -6.44 16.98 -1.47
N GLN A 3 -6.86 18.16 -1.97
CA GLN A 3 -6.36 19.45 -1.46
C GLN A 3 -6.74 19.71 0.01
N LEU A 4 -7.92 19.24 0.45
CA LEU A 4 -8.35 19.40 1.84
C LEU A 4 -7.50 18.50 2.74
N LEU A 5 -7.28 17.26 2.32
CA LEU A 5 -6.41 16.32 3.00
C LEU A 5 -5.03 16.91 3.28
N ALA A 6 -4.40 17.52 2.27
CA ALA A 6 -3.08 18.15 2.41
C ALA A 6 -3.04 19.34 3.39
N ARG A 7 -4.20 19.91 3.74
CA ARG A 7 -4.32 20.99 4.74
C ARG A 7 -4.64 20.47 6.14
N THR A 8 -5.24 19.29 6.25
CA THR A 8 -5.73 18.72 7.51
C THR A 8 -4.82 17.64 8.08
N VAL A 9 -3.99 17.02 7.26
CA VAL A 9 -3.04 15.98 7.64
C VAL A 9 -1.63 16.44 7.30
N GLU A 10 -0.70 16.34 8.24
CA GLU A 10 0.72 16.68 8.04
C GLU A 10 1.43 15.63 7.17
N ILE A 11 1.03 15.46 5.91
CA ILE A 11 1.54 14.44 4.99
C ILE A 11 3.07 14.51 4.89
N ASP A 12 3.62 15.71 4.73
CA ASP A 12 5.07 15.90 4.57
C ASP A 12 5.84 15.39 5.79
N ARG A 13 5.38 15.72 7.01
CA ARG A 13 5.98 15.18 8.23
C ARG A 13 5.88 13.66 8.28
N ARG A 14 4.72 13.10 7.93
CA ARG A 14 4.47 11.65 8.00
C ARG A 14 5.35 10.86 7.03
N ARG A 15 5.69 11.41 5.86
CA ARG A 15 6.61 10.79 4.89
C ARG A 15 8.02 10.54 5.45
N HIS A 16 8.42 11.30 6.48
CA HIS A 16 9.73 11.15 7.12
C HIS A 16 9.73 10.21 8.33
N LEU A 17 8.56 9.69 8.72
CA LEU A 17 8.45 8.76 9.84
C LEU A 17 8.61 7.31 9.36
N PRO A 18 9.24 6.42 10.16
CA PRO A 18 9.39 5.02 9.79
C PRO A 18 8.04 4.31 9.76
N LYS A 19 7.86 3.38 8.80
CA LYS A 19 6.66 2.53 8.70
C LYS A 19 6.46 1.75 10.00
N ARG A 20 5.27 1.84 10.59
CA ARG A 20 4.91 0.99 11.74
C ARG A 20 4.34 -0.35 11.26
N GLY A 21 4.81 -1.43 11.88
CA GLY A 21 4.30 -2.79 11.67
C GLY A 21 3.07 -3.12 12.50
N GLU A 22 2.83 -2.36 13.57
CA GLU A 22 1.70 -2.50 14.49
C GLU A 22 0.66 -1.39 14.30
N THR A 23 -0.53 -1.59 14.87
CA THR A 23 -1.59 -0.59 14.78
C THR A 23 -1.19 0.55 15.70
N LEU A 24 -1.50 1.79 15.32
CA LEU A 24 -1.21 2.91 16.20
C LEU A 24 -1.89 2.70 17.56
N PRO A 25 -1.16 2.79 18.68
CA PRO A 25 -1.74 2.57 20.00
C PRO A 25 -2.72 3.70 20.33
N GLN A 26 -3.71 3.40 21.18
CA GLN A 26 -4.69 4.39 21.60
C GLN A 26 -4.01 5.65 22.16
N GLY A 27 -4.50 6.82 21.75
CA GLY A 27 -3.93 8.11 22.15
C GLY A 27 -2.76 8.60 21.28
N GLU A 28 -2.31 7.81 20.30
CA GLU A 28 -1.30 8.27 19.33
C GLU A 28 -1.86 9.44 18.50
N PRO A 29 -1.18 10.61 18.48
CA PRO A 29 -1.68 11.83 17.81
C PRO A 29 -1.90 11.66 16.31
N ASN A 30 -1.28 10.65 15.70
CA ASN A 30 -1.41 10.34 14.29
C ASN A 30 -2.72 9.63 13.92
N ILE A 31 -3.47 9.07 14.87
CA ILE A 31 -4.69 8.27 14.60
C ILE A 31 -5.76 9.08 13.85
N PRO A 32 -6.19 10.29 14.30
CA PRO A 32 -7.21 11.03 13.58
C PRO A 32 -6.78 11.36 12.14
N GLY A 33 -5.51 11.74 11.97
CA GLY A 33 -4.92 11.98 10.66
C GLY A 33 -4.91 10.74 9.77
N SER A 34 -4.58 9.56 10.33
CA SER A 34 -4.64 8.29 9.60
C SER A 34 -6.04 7.95 9.12
N ILE A 35 -7.05 8.16 9.96
CA ILE A 35 -8.46 7.89 9.61
C ILE A 35 -8.89 8.77 8.44
N VAL A 36 -8.63 10.08 8.53
CA VAL A 36 -8.96 11.03 7.47
C VAL A 36 -8.19 10.72 6.18
N TYR A 37 -6.89 10.41 6.29
CA TYR A 37 -6.05 10.10 5.13
C TYR A 37 -6.54 8.84 4.42
N ALA A 38 -6.73 7.75 5.16
CA ALA A 38 -7.24 6.50 4.63
C ALA A 38 -8.62 6.67 3.96
N ALA A 39 -9.54 7.41 4.58
CA ALA A 39 -10.87 7.67 4.02
C ALA A 39 -10.82 8.45 2.70
N VAL A 40 -9.98 9.49 2.62
CA VAL A 40 -9.80 10.27 1.39
C VAL A 40 -9.20 9.41 0.28
N ILE A 41 -8.18 8.62 0.59
CA ILE A 41 -7.54 7.73 -0.39
C ILE A 41 -8.51 6.68 -0.90
N HIS A 42 -9.29 6.06 0.00
CA HIS A 42 -10.33 5.11 -0.37
C HIS A 42 -11.36 5.76 -1.31
N ALA A 43 -11.88 6.92 -0.94
CA ALA A 43 -12.85 7.66 -1.76
C ALA A 43 -12.27 8.04 -3.13
N CYS A 44 -11.02 8.50 -3.19
CA CYS A 44 -10.32 8.78 -4.45
C CYS A 44 -10.25 7.54 -5.36
N GLY A 45 -9.94 6.37 -4.81
CA GLY A 45 -9.96 5.11 -5.56
C GLY A 45 -11.34 4.78 -6.13
N GLN A 46 -12.40 4.96 -5.34
CA GLN A 46 -13.78 4.72 -5.78
C GLN A 46 -14.27 5.71 -6.84
N ILE A 47 -13.84 6.97 -6.75
CA ILE A 47 -14.22 8.02 -7.72
C ILE A 47 -13.55 7.79 -9.08
N GLY A 48 -12.36 7.18 -9.11
CA GLY A 48 -11.65 6.90 -10.36
C GLY A 48 -10.88 8.09 -10.95
N ASP A 49 -10.69 9.16 -10.18
CA ASP A 49 -9.91 10.33 -10.62
C ASP A 49 -8.41 10.02 -10.56
N SER A 50 -7.82 9.67 -11.71
CA SER A 50 -6.40 9.35 -11.83
C SER A 50 -5.46 10.54 -11.56
N SER A 51 -5.95 11.78 -11.51
CA SER A 51 -5.13 12.95 -11.20
C SER A 51 -4.54 12.92 -9.78
N VAL A 52 -5.14 12.13 -8.88
CA VAL A 52 -4.70 11.99 -7.49
C VAL A 52 -3.66 10.88 -7.28
N ILE A 53 -3.25 10.17 -8.33
CA ILE A 53 -2.44 8.94 -8.22
C ILE A 53 -1.09 9.16 -7.51
N LYS A 54 -0.47 10.34 -7.66
CA LYS A 54 0.75 10.70 -6.93
C LYS A 54 0.55 10.66 -5.42
N GLY A 55 -0.58 11.19 -4.97
CA GLY A 55 -0.99 11.16 -3.58
C GLY A 55 -1.31 9.76 -3.06
N VAL A 56 -1.81 8.88 -3.93
CA VAL A 56 -2.00 7.46 -3.61
C VAL A 56 -0.67 6.75 -3.43
N TRP A 57 0.35 7.04 -4.25
CA TRP A 57 1.71 6.52 -4.04
C TRP A 57 2.33 6.99 -2.72
N ASP A 58 2.01 8.20 -2.25
CA ASP A 58 2.45 8.65 -0.94
C ASP A 58 1.77 7.86 0.19
N ALA A 59 0.48 7.59 0.05
CA ALA A 59 -0.28 6.82 1.04
C ALA A 59 0.28 5.39 1.21
N THR A 60 0.78 4.75 0.15
CA THR A 60 1.43 3.41 0.25
C THR A 60 2.71 3.41 1.09
N LYS A 61 3.23 4.58 1.46
CA LYS A 61 4.46 4.75 2.26
C LYS A 61 4.22 5.33 3.64
N ASP A 62 2.97 5.62 3.98
CA ASP A 62 2.61 6.29 5.23
C ASP A 62 3.05 5.51 6.49
N ILE A 63 3.26 6.22 7.60
CA ILE A 63 3.59 5.62 8.91
C ILE A 63 2.58 4.56 9.34
N ASP A 64 1.28 4.77 9.08
CA ASP A 64 0.20 3.91 9.53
C ASP A 64 -0.09 2.79 8.51
N PRO A 65 -0.02 1.51 8.92
CA PRO A 65 -0.36 0.39 8.04
C PRO A 65 -1.79 0.46 7.47
N TYR A 66 -2.73 1.09 8.17
CA TYR A 66 -4.10 1.25 7.67
C TYR A 66 -4.14 2.15 6.43
N VAL A 67 -3.41 3.28 6.45
CA VAL A 67 -3.29 4.19 5.30
C VAL A 67 -2.58 3.50 4.15
N ARG A 68 -1.50 2.74 4.42
CA ARG A 68 -0.78 1.99 3.38
C ARG A 68 -1.65 0.96 2.68
N THR A 69 -2.45 0.21 3.43
CA THR A 69 -3.42 -0.72 2.85
C THR A 69 -4.41 0.01 1.95
N GLN A 70 -4.99 1.14 2.39
CA GLN A 70 -5.90 1.92 1.53
C GLN A 70 -5.21 2.47 0.27
N GLY A 71 -3.95 2.87 0.36
CA GLY A 71 -3.15 3.27 -0.81
C GLY A 71 -3.07 2.16 -1.85
N LEU A 72 -2.74 0.93 -1.44
CA LEU A 72 -2.65 -0.21 -2.36
C LEU A 72 -4.01 -0.62 -2.92
N GLU A 73 -5.07 -0.59 -2.10
CA GLU A 73 -6.44 -0.84 -2.57
C GLU A 73 -6.89 0.22 -3.60
N ALA A 74 -6.54 1.49 -3.39
CA ALA A 74 -6.84 2.53 -4.36
C ALA A 74 -6.07 2.34 -5.68
N LEU A 75 -4.83 1.82 -5.64
CA LEU A 75 -4.08 1.49 -6.86
C LEU A 75 -4.77 0.38 -7.68
N LYS A 76 -5.37 -0.63 -7.05
CA LYS A 76 -6.15 -1.66 -7.76
C LYS A 76 -7.25 -1.09 -8.64
N LEU A 77 -7.81 0.06 -8.24
CA LEU A 77 -8.92 0.72 -8.91
C LEU A 77 -8.45 1.76 -9.93
N LEU A 78 -7.44 2.55 -9.58
CA LEU A 78 -6.96 3.68 -10.39
C LEU A 78 -5.98 3.26 -11.49
N ASP A 79 -5.27 2.15 -11.31
CA ASP A 79 -4.31 1.61 -12.27
C ASP A 79 -4.47 0.08 -12.36
N PRO A 80 -5.66 -0.43 -12.73
CA PRO A 80 -5.99 -1.84 -12.57
C PRO A 80 -5.11 -2.81 -13.36
N LEU A 81 -4.41 -2.32 -14.39
CA LEU A 81 -3.52 -3.10 -15.24
C LEU A 81 -2.03 -2.85 -14.94
N GLY A 82 -1.70 -1.95 -14.00
CA GLY A 82 -0.32 -1.60 -13.67
C GLY A 82 0.42 -0.96 -14.86
N GLU A 83 -0.25 -0.08 -15.60
CA GLU A 83 0.34 0.64 -16.73
C GLU A 83 1.36 1.69 -16.25
N GLN A 84 1.18 2.20 -15.02
CA GLN A 84 2.14 3.11 -14.42
C GLN A 84 3.27 2.30 -13.76
N SER A 85 4.48 2.46 -14.28
CA SER A 85 5.69 1.83 -13.72
C SER A 85 5.88 2.13 -12.23
N GLN A 86 5.51 3.35 -11.81
CA GLN A 86 5.56 3.74 -10.40
C GLN A 86 4.59 2.94 -9.53
N SER A 87 3.37 2.61 -10.00
CA SER A 87 2.43 1.77 -9.25
C SER A 87 2.98 0.35 -9.03
N LYS A 88 3.63 -0.23 -10.04
CA LYS A 88 4.36 -1.51 -9.91
C LYS A 88 5.49 -1.40 -8.89
N ALA A 89 6.28 -0.32 -8.95
CA ALA A 89 7.33 -0.07 -7.97
C ALA A 89 6.78 0.03 -6.54
N MET A 90 5.64 0.71 -6.33
CA MET A 90 5.00 0.81 -5.00
C MET A 90 4.50 -0.55 -4.50
N ALA A 91 3.89 -1.36 -5.38
CA ALA A 91 3.43 -2.70 -5.03
C ALA A 91 4.61 -3.60 -4.61
N ARG A 92 5.71 -3.59 -5.37
CA ARG A 92 6.93 -4.34 -5.05
C ARG A 92 7.59 -3.88 -3.75
N GLU A 93 7.69 -2.57 -3.53
CA GLU A 93 8.22 -2.02 -2.27
C GLU A 93 7.39 -2.49 -1.06
N ALA A 94 6.05 -2.52 -1.21
CA ALA A 94 5.14 -2.94 -0.16
C ALA A 94 5.17 -4.45 0.14
N LEU A 95 5.83 -5.28 -0.67
CA LEU A 95 6.08 -6.69 -0.32
C LEU A 95 7.07 -6.83 0.85
N TYR A 96 7.92 -5.83 1.08
CA TYR A 96 8.83 -5.77 2.23
C TYR A 96 8.20 -5.09 3.46
N ASP A 97 6.91 -4.80 3.44
CA ASP A 97 6.27 -4.06 4.52
C ASP A 97 6.30 -4.82 5.85
N PRO A 98 6.59 -4.16 7.00
CA PRO A 98 6.58 -4.84 8.29
C PRO A 98 5.19 -5.41 8.64
N ARG A 99 4.11 -4.82 8.12
CA ARG A 99 2.74 -5.28 8.38
C ARG A 99 2.33 -6.39 7.41
N ALA A 100 1.96 -7.55 7.96
CA ALA A 100 1.46 -8.70 7.21
C ALA A 100 0.27 -8.37 6.28
N SER A 101 -0.72 -7.58 6.72
CA SER A 101 -1.86 -7.19 5.87
C SER A 101 -1.47 -6.34 4.67
N VAL A 102 -0.47 -5.46 4.81
CA VAL A 102 0.05 -4.65 3.70
C VAL A 102 0.74 -5.56 2.69
N VAL A 103 1.57 -6.50 3.14
CA VAL A 103 2.23 -7.48 2.26
C VAL A 103 1.22 -8.33 1.50
N ARG A 104 0.14 -8.81 2.14
CA ARG A 104 -0.92 -9.57 1.45
C ARG A 104 -1.63 -8.73 0.39
N THR A 105 -1.88 -7.46 0.68
CA THR A 105 -2.50 -6.52 -0.28
C THR A 105 -1.58 -6.25 -1.48
N ALA A 106 -0.29 -6.06 -1.21
CA ALA A 106 0.75 -5.90 -2.22
C ALA A 106 0.88 -7.15 -3.10
N SER A 107 0.85 -8.34 -2.49
CA SER A 107 0.88 -9.63 -3.20
C SER A 107 -0.29 -9.78 -4.18
N ALA A 108 -1.50 -9.43 -3.74
CA ALA A 108 -2.67 -9.43 -4.62
C ALA A 108 -2.52 -8.41 -5.77
N LEU A 109 -1.92 -7.25 -5.49
CA LEU A 109 -1.71 -6.20 -6.49
C LEU A 109 -0.67 -6.60 -7.55
N VAL A 110 0.47 -7.16 -7.15
CA VAL A 110 1.48 -7.65 -8.12
C VAL A 110 0.93 -8.79 -8.98
N LEU A 111 0.08 -9.64 -8.41
CA LEU A 111 -0.63 -10.67 -9.18
C LEU A 111 -1.57 -10.06 -10.21
N GLN A 112 -2.40 -9.09 -9.80
CA GLN A 112 -3.32 -8.38 -10.69
C GLN A 112 -2.57 -7.72 -11.85
N TYR A 113 -1.42 -7.10 -11.58
CA TYR A 113 -0.59 -6.45 -12.57
C TYR A 113 0.21 -7.42 -13.46
N LYS A 114 0.15 -8.73 -13.18
CA LYS A 114 1.00 -9.76 -13.79
C LYS A 114 2.48 -9.36 -13.73
N ASP A 115 2.90 -8.88 -12.57
CA ASP A 115 4.21 -8.30 -12.36
C ASP A 115 5.26 -9.38 -12.03
N PHE A 116 5.77 -10.02 -13.07
CA PHE A 116 6.75 -11.11 -12.95
C PHE A 116 8.08 -10.68 -12.31
N GLU A 117 8.43 -9.39 -12.32
CA GLU A 117 9.62 -8.89 -11.62
C GLU A 117 9.46 -8.96 -10.09
N ALA A 118 8.24 -9.13 -9.58
CA ALA A 118 8.00 -9.34 -8.15
C ALA A 118 8.29 -10.78 -7.68
N VAL A 119 8.44 -11.75 -8.59
CA VAL A 119 8.68 -13.17 -8.25
C VAL A 119 9.87 -13.39 -7.29
N PRO A 120 11.08 -12.85 -7.53
CA PRO A 120 12.19 -13.02 -6.59
C PRO A 120 11.90 -12.41 -5.21
N ILE A 121 11.17 -11.29 -5.16
CA ILE A 121 10.78 -10.63 -3.91
C ILE A 121 9.80 -11.51 -3.13
N LEU A 122 8.74 -11.99 -3.80
CA LEU A 122 7.74 -12.88 -3.19
C LEU A 122 8.37 -14.15 -2.60
N ARG A 123 9.34 -14.75 -3.30
CA ARG A 123 10.08 -15.93 -2.81
C ARG A 123 10.88 -15.61 -1.57
N TYR A 124 11.68 -14.54 -1.61
CA TYR A 124 12.46 -14.10 -0.46
C TYR A 124 11.58 -13.81 0.76
N VAL A 125 10.45 -13.12 0.58
CA VAL A 125 9.54 -12.79 1.69
C VAL A 125 8.86 -14.05 2.23
N ALA A 126 8.43 -14.98 1.36
CA ALA A 126 7.85 -16.26 1.80
C ALA A 126 8.83 -17.09 2.63
N ASP A 127 10.12 -17.09 2.26
CA ASP A 127 11.17 -17.84 2.95
C ASP A 127 11.56 -17.20 4.30
N THR A 128 11.52 -15.87 4.39
CA THR A 128 11.91 -15.11 5.59
C THR A 128 10.76 -14.81 6.55
N ARG A 129 9.51 -14.93 6.10
CA ARG A 129 8.30 -14.67 6.89
C ARG A 129 7.34 -15.86 6.84
N PRO A 130 7.51 -16.86 7.72
CA PRO A 130 6.66 -18.06 7.75
C PRO A 130 5.17 -17.77 7.91
N ASP A 131 4.79 -16.68 8.59
CA ASP A 131 3.40 -16.21 8.75
C ASP A 131 2.73 -15.79 7.43
N LEU A 132 3.53 -15.57 6.39
CA LEU A 132 3.11 -15.18 5.04
C LEU A 132 3.43 -16.23 3.97
N ALA A 133 4.12 -17.33 4.30
CA ALA A 133 4.60 -18.29 3.32
C ALA A 133 3.47 -18.83 2.44
N TYR A 134 2.38 -19.31 3.03
CA TYR A 134 1.24 -19.89 2.29
C TYR A 134 0.62 -18.92 1.26
N PRO A 135 0.13 -17.71 1.64
CA PRO A 135 -0.50 -16.81 0.67
C PRO A 135 0.48 -16.31 -0.42
N LEU A 136 1.77 -16.16 -0.10
CA LEU A 136 2.77 -15.73 -1.08
C LEU A 136 3.12 -16.87 -2.06
N GLN A 137 3.17 -18.12 -1.59
CA GLN A 137 3.33 -19.28 -2.46
C GLN A 137 2.15 -19.46 -3.43
N GLU A 138 0.92 -19.22 -2.97
CA GLU A 138 -0.25 -19.23 -3.87
C GLU A 138 -0.19 -18.12 -4.92
N THR A 139 0.37 -16.96 -4.57
CA THR A 139 0.61 -15.89 -5.54
C THR A 139 1.69 -16.29 -6.54
N LEU A 140 2.80 -16.87 -6.06
CA LEU A 140 3.90 -17.34 -6.90
C LEU A 140 3.44 -18.37 -7.93
N LYS A 141 2.61 -19.35 -7.54
CA LYS A 141 2.06 -20.37 -8.47
C LYS A 141 1.26 -19.77 -9.63
N GLN A 142 0.65 -18.60 -9.43
CA GLN A 142 -0.13 -17.93 -10.48
C GLN A 142 0.72 -16.99 -11.35
N LEU A 143 1.94 -16.66 -10.90
CA LEU A 143 2.94 -15.84 -11.61
C LEU A 143 4.06 -16.68 -12.25
N THR A 144 3.93 -18.01 -12.29
CA THR A 144 4.89 -18.95 -12.90
C THR A 144 4.17 -19.87 -13.87
#